data_AF-A0A6P4YBF9-F1
#
_entry.id   AF-A0A6P4YBF9-F1
#
_cell.length_a   1.000
_cell.length_b   1.000
_cell.length_c   1.000
_cell.angle_alpha   90.00
_cell.angle_beta   90.00
_cell.angle_gamma   90.00
#
_symmetry.space_group_name_H-M   'P 1'
#
loop_
_entity.id
_entity.type
_entity.pdbx_description
1 polymer ?
#
loop_
_entity_poly.entity_id
_entity_poly.type
_entity_poly.pdbx_seq_one_letter_code
_entity_poly.pdbx_strand_id
1 'polypeptide(L)'
;MAKRKRNGLDSEEDVVNMSTLRELLDNQKREFTTLMDLQQKNFNSFMETFMVTTNRRLDDIVREVQDVRGSLQCSQKEIGGADTSHLDQDQRITEIESKIVELRADVDCSMLTLFVKGLQGKTHIVRIHKDATVDKLFWKIRVKTKMTHIPPESIRIIYSTRQLDFDRGKYLSDYDIRDESTLSLLLRINHLRSTVTA
;
A
#
# COMPACT_ATOMS: atom_id res chain seq x y z
N MET A 1 33.95 -89.93 85.23
CA MET A 1 32.76 -90.09 84.34
C MET A 1 31.55 -89.55 85.09
N ALA A 2 31.19 -88.27 84.97
CA ALA A 2 30.54 -87.56 83.85
C ALA A 2 29.07 -88.01 83.61
N LYS A 3 28.13 -87.14 84.04
CA LYS A 3 26.74 -86.88 83.57
C LYS A 3 25.80 -86.66 84.76
N ARG A 4 24.93 -85.66 84.81
CA ARG A 4 24.72 -84.44 84.01
C ARG A 4 23.70 -83.63 84.84
N LYS A 5 24.08 -82.42 85.23
CA LYS A 5 23.21 -81.42 85.88
C LYS A 5 22.13 -81.05 84.86
N ARG A 6 20.86 -81.41 85.11
CA ARG A 6 19.73 -80.93 84.29
C ARG A 6 19.44 -79.51 84.74
N ASN A 7 19.98 -78.54 84.02
CA ASN A 7 19.55 -77.16 84.07
C ASN A 7 18.12 -77.11 83.50
N GLY A 8 17.17 -76.66 84.31
CA GLY A 8 15.88 -76.18 83.82
C GLY A 8 16.13 -74.91 83.02
N LEU A 9 15.95 -75.00 81.71
CA LEU A 9 15.75 -73.86 80.84
C LEU A 9 14.25 -73.59 80.88
N ASP A 10 13.84 -72.60 81.68
CA ASP A 10 12.56 -71.93 81.48
C ASP A 10 12.64 -71.22 80.14
N SER A 11 12.06 -71.83 79.12
CA SER A 11 11.54 -71.11 77.98
C SER A 11 10.24 -70.45 78.43
N GLU A 12 10.34 -69.23 78.96
CA GLU A 12 9.26 -68.27 78.90
C GLU A 12 9.00 -68.00 77.42
N GLU A 13 8.17 -68.84 76.80
CA GLU A 13 7.48 -68.46 75.58
C GLU A 13 6.60 -67.27 75.96
N ASP A 14 6.91 -66.09 75.44
CA ASP A 14 6.05 -64.91 75.50
C ASP A 14 4.66 -65.29 74.92
N VAL A 15 3.75 -65.74 75.79
CA VAL A 15 2.38 -66.06 75.41
C VAL A 15 1.66 -64.74 75.18
N VAL A 16 1.74 -64.24 73.95
CA VAL A 16 1.02 -63.04 73.53
C VAL A 16 -0.48 -63.28 73.75
N ASN A 17 -1.07 -62.48 74.64
CA ASN A 17 -2.49 -62.59 74.98
C ASN A 17 -3.36 -62.28 73.74
N MET A 18 -4.40 -63.08 73.50
CA MET A 18 -5.24 -62.97 72.30
C MET A 18 -5.96 -61.61 72.18
N SER A 19 -6.15 -60.90 73.29
CA SER A 19 -6.66 -59.52 73.30
C SER A 19 -5.68 -58.54 72.67
N THR A 20 -4.37 -58.68 72.93
CA THR A 20 -3.33 -57.80 72.41
C THR A 20 -3.16 -57.98 70.89
N LEU A 21 -3.31 -59.20 70.38
CA LEU A 21 -3.33 -59.47 68.94
C LEU A 21 -4.56 -58.87 68.24
N ARG A 22 -5.73 -58.89 68.88
CA ARG A 22 -6.94 -58.22 68.35
C ARG A 22 -6.77 -56.70 68.31
N GLU A 23 -6.25 -56.10 69.36
CA GLU A 23 -5.96 -54.66 69.39
C GLU A 23 -4.94 -54.25 68.32
N LEU A 24 -3.90 -55.06 68.10
CA LEU A 24 -2.93 -54.83 67.01
C LEU A 24 -3.58 -54.93 65.63
N LEU A 25 -4.45 -55.91 65.41
CA LEU A 25 -5.18 -56.06 64.14
C LEU A 25 -6.14 -54.89 63.90
N ASP A 26 -6.84 -54.44 64.94
CA ASP A 26 -7.72 -53.27 64.87
C ASP A 26 -6.93 -51.96 64.69
N ASN A 27 -5.74 -51.85 65.29
CA ASN A 27 -4.82 -50.75 65.02
C ASN A 27 -4.33 -50.75 63.58
N GLN A 28 -3.86 -51.89 63.06
CA GLN A 28 -3.46 -51.99 61.66
C GLN A 28 -4.62 -51.65 60.72
N LYS A 29 -5.82 -52.18 61.00
CA LYS A 29 -7.01 -51.88 60.20
C LYS A 29 -7.32 -50.38 60.22
N ARG A 30 -7.21 -49.73 61.38
CA ARG A 30 -7.36 -48.27 61.51
C ARG A 30 -6.32 -47.52 60.70
N GLU A 31 -5.04 -47.89 60.79
CA GLU A 31 -3.96 -47.28 60.03
C GLU A 31 -4.16 -47.42 58.50
N PHE A 32 -4.61 -48.58 58.03
CA PHE A 32 -4.94 -48.76 56.62
C PHE A 32 -6.12 -47.88 56.21
N THR A 33 -7.19 -47.81 57.01
CA THR A 33 -8.32 -46.92 56.69
C THR A 33 -7.93 -45.44 56.70
N THR A 34 -7.10 -44.98 57.63
CA THR A 34 -6.65 -43.58 57.66
C THR A 34 -5.76 -43.26 56.47
N LEU A 35 -4.90 -44.20 56.04
CA LEU A 35 -4.05 -44.05 54.87
C LEU A 35 -4.90 -43.99 53.58
N MET A 36 -5.92 -44.84 53.46
CA MET A 36 -6.86 -44.81 52.34
C MET A 36 -7.67 -43.51 52.31
N ASP A 37 -8.16 -43.03 53.45
CA ASP A 37 -8.85 -41.74 53.55
C ASP A 37 -7.94 -40.57 53.18
N LEU A 38 -6.66 -40.62 53.59
CA LEU A 38 -5.67 -39.61 53.23
C LEU A 38 -5.38 -39.62 51.72
N GLN A 39 -5.24 -40.81 51.11
CA GLN A 39 -5.08 -40.91 49.66
C GLN A 39 -6.30 -40.37 48.91
N GLN A 40 -7.51 -40.70 49.36
CA GLN A 40 -8.74 -40.18 48.76
C GLN A 40 -8.80 -38.65 48.87
N LYS A 41 -8.43 -38.08 50.02
CA LYS A 41 -8.35 -36.63 50.21
C LYS A 41 -7.30 -35.97 49.31
N ASN A 42 -6.11 -36.56 49.21
CA ASN A 42 -5.05 -36.05 48.34
C ASN A 42 -5.49 -36.08 46.87
N PHE A 43 -6.14 -37.16 46.44
CA PHE A 43 -6.66 -37.28 45.08
C PHE A 43 -7.76 -36.24 44.80
N ASN A 44 -8.72 -36.08 45.72
CA ASN A 44 -9.78 -35.09 45.57
C ASN A 44 -9.23 -33.66 45.51
N SER A 45 -8.26 -33.33 46.37
CA SER A 45 -7.58 -32.02 46.37
C SER A 45 -6.82 -31.76 45.07
N PHE A 46 -6.14 -32.78 44.54
CA PHE A 46 -5.50 -32.71 43.22
C PHE A 46 -6.52 -32.44 42.12
N MET A 47 -7.62 -33.18 42.10
CA MET A 47 -8.67 -33.03 41.08
C MET A 47 -9.36 -31.67 41.16
N GLU A 48 -9.60 -31.16 42.36
CA GLU A 48 -10.16 -29.83 42.59
C GLU A 48 -9.22 -28.74 42.03
N THR A 49 -7.92 -28.83 42.36
CA THR A 49 -6.91 -27.91 41.83
C THR A 49 -6.82 -27.99 40.31
N PHE A 50 -6.87 -29.19 39.74
CA PHE A 50 -6.88 -29.40 38.30
C PHE A 50 -8.12 -28.80 37.63
N MET A 51 -9.31 -29.01 38.19
CA MET A 51 -10.55 -28.42 37.68
C MET A 51 -10.51 -26.88 37.75
N VAL A 52 -10.09 -26.31 38.88
CA VAL A 52 -10.04 -24.85 39.04
C VAL A 52 -9.05 -24.22 38.07
N THR A 53 -7.87 -24.83 37.90
CA THR A 53 -6.85 -24.33 36.97
C THR A 53 -7.28 -24.46 35.51
N THR A 54 -7.90 -25.58 35.12
CA THR A 54 -8.39 -25.76 33.74
C THR A 54 -9.57 -24.85 33.42
N ASN A 55 -10.53 -24.69 34.34
CA ASN A 55 -11.66 -23.78 34.17
C ASN A 55 -11.19 -22.32 34.05
N ARG A 56 -10.27 -21.86 34.91
CA ARG A 56 -9.71 -20.50 34.77
C ARG A 56 -9.05 -20.27 33.42
N ARG A 57 -8.28 -21.24 32.92
CA ARG A 57 -7.64 -21.13 31.60
C ARG A 57 -8.68 -21.07 30.48
N LEU A 58 -9.75 -21.84 30.59
CA LEU A 58 -10.86 -21.78 29.64
C LEU A 58 -11.55 -20.41 29.67
N ASP A 59 -11.81 -19.86 30.86
CA ASP A 59 -12.41 -18.53 31.00
C ASP A 59 -11.54 -17.43 30.40
N ASP A 60 -10.22 -17.49 30.63
CA ASP A 60 -9.27 -16.55 30.03
C ASP A 60 -9.24 -16.65 28.49
N ILE A 61 -9.22 -17.87 27.95
CA ILE A 61 -9.28 -18.08 26.49
C ILE A 61 -10.60 -17.54 25.93
N VAL A 62 -11.73 -17.79 26.60
CA VAL A 62 -13.04 -17.29 26.15
C VAL A 62 -13.04 -15.76 26.11
N ARG A 63 -12.47 -15.11 27.12
CA ARG A 63 -12.33 -13.65 27.17
C ARG A 63 -11.45 -13.12 26.05
N GLU A 64 -10.27 -13.70 25.82
CA GLU A 64 -9.39 -13.30 24.72
C GLU A 64 -10.07 -13.45 23.35
N VAL A 65 -10.79 -14.55 23.11
CA VAL A 65 -11.53 -14.76 21.87
C VAL A 65 -12.64 -13.72 21.69
N GLN A 66 -13.32 -13.32 22.77
CA GLN A 66 -14.33 -12.25 22.71
C GLN A 66 -13.72 -10.89 22.39
N ASP A 67 -12.57 -10.57 22.98
CA ASP A 67 -11.83 -9.32 22.71
C ASP A 67 -11.35 -9.25 21.26
N VAL A 68 -10.80 -10.34 20.74
CA VAL A 68 -10.41 -10.46 19.33
C VAL A 68 -11.61 -10.28 18.42
N ARG A 69 -12.74 -10.92 18.72
CA ARG A 69 -13.98 -10.78 17.94
C ARG A 69 -14.48 -9.33 17.94
N GLY A 70 -14.45 -8.65 19.09
CA GLY A 70 -14.84 -7.25 19.19
C GLY A 70 -13.95 -6.34 18.34
N SER A 71 -12.64 -6.54 18.42
CA SER A 71 -11.66 -5.80 17.61
C SER A 71 -11.88 -6.02 16.12
N LEU A 72 -12.12 -7.26 15.70
CA LEU A 72 -12.39 -7.61 14.31
C LEU A 72 -13.69 -6.95 13.78
N GLN A 73 -14.74 -6.89 14.59
CA GLN A 73 -15.98 -6.19 14.24
C GLN A 73 -15.77 -4.68 14.09
N CYS A 74 -14.94 -4.06 14.92
CA CYS A 74 -14.57 -2.65 14.77
C CYS A 74 -13.84 -2.42 13.44
N SER A 75 -12.81 -3.22 13.15
CA SER A 75 -12.09 -3.13 11.88
C SER A 75 -12.99 -3.39 10.66
N GLN A 76 -13.94 -4.35 10.72
CA GLN A 76 -14.90 -4.57 9.64
C GLN A 76 -15.81 -3.36 9.40
N LYS A 77 -16.27 -2.68 10.46
CA LYS A 77 -17.07 -1.45 10.33
C LYS A 77 -16.26 -0.30 9.74
N GLU A 78 -15.00 -0.16 10.14
CA GLU A 78 -14.09 0.86 9.58
C GLU A 78 -13.82 0.62 8.10
N ILE A 79 -13.58 -0.64 7.69
CA ILE A 79 -13.41 -1.02 6.28
C ILE A 79 -14.69 -0.73 5.49
N GLY A 80 -15.87 -1.14 5.99
CA GLY A 80 -17.14 -0.85 5.32
C GLY A 80 -17.43 0.66 5.23
N GLY A 81 -17.00 1.45 6.21
CA GLY A 81 -17.06 2.91 6.15
C GLY A 81 -16.14 3.48 5.07
N ALA A 82 -14.91 2.99 4.98
CA ALA A 82 -13.94 3.41 3.97
C ALA A 82 -14.45 3.12 2.54
N ASP A 83 -15.08 1.96 2.31
CA ASP A 83 -15.62 1.58 0.99
C ASP A 83 -16.69 2.56 0.49
N THR A 84 -17.54 3.08 1.38
CA THR A 84 -18.56 4.07 1.00
C THR A 84 -17.97 5.43 0.63
N SER A 85 -16.91 5.85 1.33
CA SER A 85 -16.17 7.07 0.99
C SER A 85 -15.35 6.92 -0.30
N HIS A 86 -14.85 5.71 -0.56
CA HIS A 86 -14.12 5.38 -1.78
C HIS A 86 -15.05 5.40 -2.99
N LEU A 87 -16.27 4.87 -2.86
CA LEU A 87 -17.26 4.89 -3.93
C LEU A 87 -17.65 6.32 -4.36
N ASP A 88 -17.78 7.25 -3.41
CA ASP A 88 -18.04 8.67 -3.70
C ASP A 88 -16.83 9.34 -4.37
N GLN A 89 -15.62 9.01 -3.92
CA GLN A 89 -14.39 9.47 -4.58
C GLN A 89 -14.26 8.92 -6.01
N ASP A 90 -14.56 7.64 -6.24
CA ASP A 90 -14.52 7.01 -7.55
C ASP A 90 -15.52 7.65 -8.52
N GLN A 91 -16.72 8.00 -8.03
CA GLN A 91 -17.69 8.75 -8.82
C GLN A 91 -17.17 10.13 -9.22
N ARG A 92 -16.57 10.87 -8.27
CA ARG A 92 -15.98 12.18 -8.54
C ARG A 92 -14.78 12.09 -9.47
N ILE A 93 -13.95 11.06 -9.34
CA ILE A 93 -12.83 10.79 -10.25
C ILE A 93 -13.37 10.54 -11.65
N THR A 94 -14.39 9.68 -11.79
CA THR A 94 -15.03 9.40 -13.09
C THR A 94 -15.60 10.67 -13.74
N GLU A 95 -16.25 11.54 -12.95
CA GLU A 95 -16.80 12.81 -13.43
C GLU A 95 -15.69 13.82 -13.83
N ILE A 96 -14.59 13.86 -13.08
CA ILE A 96 -13.43 14.69 -13.44
C ILE A 96 -12.79 14.15 -14.72
N GLU A 97 -12.66 12.84 -14.86
CA GLU A 97 -12.13 12.20 -16.06
C GLU A 97 -12.99 12.51 -17.28
N SER A 98 -14.33 12.43 -17.17
CA SER A 98 -15.22 12.79 -18.29
C SER A 98 -15.08 14.26 -18.67
N LYS A 99 -15.02 15.18 -17.69
CA LYS A 99 -14.78 16.61 -17.93
C LYS A 99 -13.41 16.87 -18.58
N ILE A 100 -12.36 16.17 -18.18
CA ILE A 100 -11.04 16.29 -18.81
C ILE A 100 -11.09 15.83 -20.26
N VAL A 101 -11.80 14.73 -20.56
CA VAL A 101 -11.96 14.24 -21.94
C VAL A 101 -12.71 15.26 -22.80
N GLU A 102 -13.80 15.84 -22.29
CA GLU A 102 -14.56 16.90 -23.00
C GLU A 102 -13.69 18.14 -23.23
N LEU A 103 -13.03 18.66 -22.20
CA LEU A 103 -12.13 19.81 -22.32
C LEU A 103 -10.96 19.55 -23.26
N ARG A 104 -10.44 18.31 -23.29
CA ARG A 104 -9.38 17.92 -24.22
C ARG A 104 -9.87 17.93 -25.65
N ALA A 105 -11.08 17.43 -25.91
CA ALA A 105 -11.68 17.48 -27.24
C ALA A 105 -11.87 18.94 -27.71
N ASP A 106 -12.32 19.83 -26.84
CA ASP A 106 -12.42 21.27 -27.14
C ASP A 106 -11.05 21.91 -27.48
N VAL A 107 -10.01 21.55 -26.72
CA VAL A 107 -8.63 22.02 -26.98
C VAL A 107 -8.07 21.44 -28.27
N ASP A 108 -8.38 20.20 -28.63
CA ASP A 108 -7.92 19.59 -29.88
C ASP A 108 -8.66 20.19 -31.09
N CYS A 109 -9.96 20.50 -30.98
CA CYS A 109 -10.72 21.21 -32.01
C CYS A 109 -10.26 22.66 -32.23
N SER A 110 -9.54 23.26 -31.29
CA SER A 110 -8.99 24.61 -31.40
C SER A 110 -7.52 24.64 -31.84
N MET A 111 -6.89 23.49 -32.10
CA MET A 111 -5.51 23.39 -32.57
C MET A 111 -5.42 23.25 -34.09
N LEU A 112 -4.60 24.09 -34.72
CA LEU A 112 -4.21 24.05 -36.12
C LEU A 112 -2.86 23.34 -36.28
N THR A 113 -2.74 22.51 -37.30
CA THR A 113 -1.50 21.86 -37.73
C THR A 113 -0.98 22.54 -39.00
N LEU A 114 0.15 23.24 -38.89
CA LEU A 114 0.76 23.98 -39.99
C LEU A 114 2.03 23.30 -40.49
N PHE A 115 2.26 23.35 -41.79
CA PHE A 115 3.48 22.85 -42.42
C PHE A 115 4.44 24.01 -42.72
N VAL A 116 5.65 23.96 -42.20
CA VAL A 116 6.65 25.01 -42.43
C VAL A 116 7.76 24.46 -43.28
N LYS A 117 7.90 24.97 -44.49
CA LYS A 117 8.99 24.63 -45.40
C LYS A 117 10.22 25.46 -45.02
N GLY A 118 11.22 24.80 -44.44
CA GLY A 118 12.47 25.44 -44.02
C GLY A 118 13.40 25.77 -45.19
N LEU A 119 14.48 26.50 -44.88
CA LEU A 119 15.48 26.96 -45.86
C LEU A 119 16.22 25.82 -46.57
N GLN A 120 16.33 24.66 -45.93
CA GLN A 120 16.94 23.44 -46.47
C GLN A 120 15.95 22.57 -47.27
N GLY A 121 14.73 23.06 -47.51
CA GLY A 121 13.66 22.31 -48.17
C GLY A 121 12.95 21.27 -47.29
N LYS A 122 13.36 21.13 -46.02
CA LYS A 122 12.72 20.23 -45.05
C LYS A 122 11.42 20.83 -44.51
N THR A 123 10.36 20.03 -44.46
CA THR A 123 9.08 20.43 -43.88
C THR A 123 9.03 20.10 -42.39
N HIS A 124 8.55 21.06 -41.58
CA HIS A 124 8.34 20.90 -40.15
C HIS A 124 6.87 21.09 -39.80
N ILE A 125 6.33 20.21 -38.96
CA ILE A 125 4.94 20.26 -38.51
C ILE A 125 4.86 21.10 -37.24
N VAL A 126 4.02 22.13 -37.21
CA VAL A 126 3.84 23.03 -36.06
C VAL A 126 2.38 23.01 -35.63
N ARG A 127 2.12 22.61 -34.38
CA ARG A 127 0.78 22.69 -33.78
C ARG A 127 0.61 23.98 -32.99
N ILE A 128 -0.39 24.77 -33.33
CA ILE A 128 -0.68 26.06 -32.69
C ILE A 128 -2.18 26.26 -32.54
N HIS A 129 -2.61 26.99 -31.51
CA HIS A 129 -4.03 27.31 -31.31
C HIS A 129 -4.53 28.28 -32.40
N LYS A 130 -5.78 28.14 -32.83
CA LYS A 130 -6.43 29.00 -33.85
C LYS A 130 -6.42 30.49 -33.46
N ASP A 131 -6.63 30.77 -32.19
CA ASP A 131 -6.67 32.14 -31.64
C ASP A 131 -5.29 32.66 -31.20
N ALA A 132 -4.21 31.99 -31.62
CA ALA A 132 -2.86 32.47 -31.34
C ALA A 132 -2.50 33.68 -32.19
N THR A 133 -1.58 34.50 -31.67
CA THR A 133 -0.97 35.60 -32.43
C THR A 133 0.12 35.09 -33.37
N VAL A 134 0.41 35.88 -34.41
CA VAL A 134 1.52 35.64 -35.33
C VAL A 134 2.86 35.52 -34.59
N ASP A 135 3.08 36.30 -33.54
CA ASP A 135 4.32 36.31 -32.76
C ASP A 135 4.59 34.95 -32.10
N LYS A 136 3.52 34.31 -31.59
CA LYS A 136 3.56 32.97 -31.01
C LYS A 136 3.89 31.91 -32.05
N LEU A 137 3.38 32.06 -33.27
CA LEU A 137 3.73 31.20 -34.42
C LEU A 137 5.22 31.33 -34.76
N PHE A 138 5.74 32.56 -34.88
CA PHE A 138 7.16 32.81 -35.14
C PHE A 138 8.07 32.20 -34.08
N TRP A 139 7.72 32.37 -32.80
CA TRP A 139 8.44 31.73 -31.70
C TRP A 139 8.48 30.21 -31.85
N LYS A 140 7.32 29.58 -32.09
CA LYS A 140 7.23 28.13 -32.19
C LYS A 140 7.97 27.56 -33.40
N ILE A 141 7.99 28.29 -34.51
CA ILE A 141 8.75 27.96 -35.71
C ILE A 141 10.25 28.04 -35.45
N ARG A 142 10.73 29.08 -34.76
CA ARG A 142 12.15 29.21 -34.40
C ARG A 142 12.62 28.06 -33.52
N VAL A 143 11.83 27.71 -32.51
CA VAL A 143 12.13 26.59 -31.60
C VAL A 143 12.14 25.26 -32.36
N LYS A 144 11.10 24.97 -33.16
CA LYS A 144 11.01 23.69 -33.90
C LYS A 144 12.04 23.55 -35.02
N THR A 145 12.40 24.64 -35.70
CA THR A 145 13.33 24.65 -36.84
C THR A 145 14.78 24.85 -36.40
N LYS A 146 15.04 24.96 -35.08
CA LYS A 146 16.38 25.20 -34.50
C LYS A 146 17.11 26.41 -35.12
N MET A 147 16.39 27.52 -35.28
CA MET A 147 16.94 28.74 -35.91
C MET A 147 17.56 29.70 -34.90
N THR A 148 18.08 29.19 -33.78
CA THR A 148 18.68 29.99 -32.69
C THR A 148 19.88 30.82 -33.15
N HIS A 149 20.52 30.47 -34.27
CA HIS A 149 21.70 31.18 -34.81
C HIS A 149 21.36 32.24 -35.87
N ILE A 150 20.09 32.45 -36.21
CA ILE A 150 19.67 33.38 -37.27
C ILE A 150 18.92 34.56 -36.64
N PRO A 151 19.35 35.81 -36.90
CA PRO A 151 18.74 36.98 -36.29
C PRO A 151 17.28 37.16 -36.75
N PRO A 152 16.38 37.57 -35.85
CA PRO A 152 14.93 37.59 -36.06
C PRO A 152 14.49 38.44 -37.25
N GLU A 153 15.19 39.55 -37.47
CA GLU A 153 14.99 40.54 -38.55
C GLU A 153 15.29 40.00 -39.96
N SER A 154 16.08 38.93 -40.04
CA SER A 154 16.48 38.31 -41.30
C SER A 154 15.48 37.25 -41.79
N ILE A 155 14.53 36.82 -40.94
CA ILE A 155 13.60 35.74 -41.28
C ILE A 155 12.28 36.31 -41.78
N ARG A 156 11.80 35.80 -42.91
CA ARG A 156 10.47 36.09 -43.45
C ARG A 156 9.65 34.82 -43.59
N ILE A 157 8.40 34.88 -43.17
CA ILE A 157 7.42 33.79 -43.35
C ILE A 157 6.36 34.28 -44.32
N ILE A 158 6.11 33.50 -45.36
CA ILE A 158 5.13 33.82 -46.41
C ILE A 158 4.07 32.74 -46.46
N TYR A 159 2.82 33.18 -46.50
CA TYR A 159 1.64 32.35 -46.74
C TYR A 159 0.82 32.92 -47.88
N SER A 160 0.50 32.10 -48.90
CA SER A 160 -0.36 32.48 -50.03
C SER A 160 -0.13 33.92 -50.52
N THR A 161 1.14 34.25 -50.79
CA THR A 161 1.60 35.56 -51.30
C THR A 161 1.57 36.73 -50.30
N ARG A 162 1.13 36.53 -49.06
CA ARG A 162 1.21 37.51 -47.96
C ARG A 162 2.37 37.20 -47.01
N GLN A 163 3.19 38.20 -46.72
CA GLN A 163 4.20 38.09 -45.68
C GLN A 163 3.54 38.26 -44.30
N LEU A 164 3.89 37.39 -43.36
CA LEU A 164 3.48 37.53 -41.96
C LEU A 164 4.46 38.49 -41.27
N ASP A 165 3.95 39.59 -40.73
CA ASP A 165 4.77 40.57 -40.00
C ASP A 165 4.70 40.32 -38.47
N PHE A 166 5.86 40.26 -37.82
CA PHE A 166 6.04 39.93 -36.40
C PHE A 166 5.67 41.05 -35.41
N ASP A 167 5.41 42.28 -35.86
CA ASP A 167 5.25 43.44 -34.95
C ASP A 167 3.83 44.03 -34.93
N ARG A 168 2.85 43.36 -35.56
CA ARG A 168 1.48 43.91 -35.70
C ARG A 168 0.47 43.38 -34.68
N GLY A 169 0.84 42.45 -33.80
CA GLY A 169 -0.08 41.86 -32.82
C GLY A 169 -1.32 41.20 -33.47
N LYS A 170 -1.22 40.84 -34.75
CA LYS A 170 -2.32 40.26 -35.53
C LYS A 170 -2.51 38.78 -35.18
N TYR A 171 -3.75 38.34 -35.25
CA TYR A 171 -4.11 36.94 -35.04
C TYR A 171 -3.92 36.13 -36.33
N LEU A 172 -3.79 34.81 -36.21
CA LEU A 172 -3.70 33.92 -37.39
C LEU A 172 -4.98 33.95 -38.23
N SER A 173 -6.12 34.20 -37.60
CA SER A 173 -7.43 34.39 -38.24
C SER A 173 -7.43 35.56 -39.24
N ASP A 174 -6.68 36.64 -38.98
CA ASP A 174 -6.62 37.82 -39.86
C ASP A 174 -5.93 37.54 -41.21
N TYR A 175 -5.18 36.44 -41.30
CA TYR A 175 -4.45 36.02 -42.50
C TYR A 175 -5.09 34.82 -43.21
N ASP A 176 -6.29 34.40 -42.78
CA ASP A 176 -7.02 33.24 -43.34
C ASP A 176 -6.16 31.96 -43.40
N ILE A 177 -5.28 31.77 -42.41
CA ILE A 177 -4.46 30.57 -42.29
C ILE A 177 -5.38 29.42 -41.85
N ARG A 178 -5.40 28.34 -42.63
CA ARG A 178 -6.24 27.16 -42.39
C ARG A 178 -5.43 26.03 -41.78
N ASP A 179 -6.12 24.98 -41.35
CA ASP A 179 -5.47 23.74 -41.00
C ASP A 179 -4.74 23.17 -42.23
N GLU A 180 -3.60 22.54 -41.99
CA GLU A 180 -2.72 21.98 -43.03
C GLU A 180 -2.14 23.00 -44.03
N SER A 181 -2.23 24.30 -43.74
CA SER A 181 -1.60 25.35 -44.56
C SER A 181 -0.08 25.23 -44.56
N THR A 182 0.53 25.44 -45.73
CA THR A 182 2.00 25.45 -45.90
C THR A 182 2.56 26.87 -45.87
N LEU A 183 3.45 27.13 -44.92
CA LEU A 183 4.20 28.36 -44.74
C LEU A 183 5.60 28.20 -45.35
N SER A 184 6.00 29.15 -46.20
CA SER A 184 7.33 29.17 -46.77
C SER A 184 8.25 30.08 -45.97
N LEU A 185 9.38 29.53 -45.54
CA LEU A 185 10.40 30.26 -44.80
C LEU A 185 11.46 30.78 -45.76
N LEU A 186 11.72 32.08 -45.72
CA LEU A 186 12.74 32.75 -46.52
C LEU A 186 13.70 33.51 -45.62
N LEU A 187 14.97 33.55 -46.02
CA LEU A 187 16.00 34.32 -45.36
C LEU A 187 16.33 35.55 -46.20
N ARG A 188 16.31 36.72 -45.56
CA ARG A 188 16.87 37.95 -46.08
C ARG A 188 18.36 37.96 -45.77
N ILE A 189 19.17 37.93 -46.82
CA ILE A 189 20.62 38.10 -46.70
C ILE A 189 20.97 39.58 -46.52
N ASN A 190 21.17 40.01 -45.28
CA ASN A 190 21.94 41.23 -45.00
C ASN A 190 23.37 40.74 -44.71
N HIS A 191 24.32 41.07 -45.58
CA HIS A 191 25.74 40.68 -45.55
C HIS A 191 26.13 39.67 -44.45
N LEU A 192 26.18 38.39 -44.81
CA LEU A 192 27.02 37.41 -44.10
C LEU A 192 28.49 37.82 -44.28
N ARG A 193 28.93 38.88 -43.59
CA ARG A 193 30.34 39.05 -43.27
C ARG A 193 30.63 38.02 -42.19
N SER A 194 30.96 36.80 -42.62
CA SER A 194 31.77 35.92 -41.79
C SER A 194 33.05 36.67 -41.49
N THR A 195 33.24 37.11 -40.26
CA THR A 195 34.57 37.23 -39.69
C THR A 195 35.15 35.83 -39.71
N VAL A 196 35.84 35.48 -40.79
CA VAL A 196 36.83 34.40 -40.79
C VAL A 196 37.98 34.97 -39.98
N THR A 197 37.91 34.76 -38.67
CA THR A 197 39.03 34.98 -37.77
C THR A 197 40.02 33.85 -38.02
N ALA A 198 41.25 34.23 -38.38
CA ALA A 198 42.40 33.36 -38.53
C ALA A 198 42.77 32.66 -37.21
#